data_AF-A0A1C3MYZ5-F1
#
_entry.id   AF-A0A1C3MYZ5-F1
#
_cell.length_a   1.000
_cell.length_b   1.000
_cell.length_c   1.000
_cell.angle_alpha   90.00
_cell.angle_beta   90.00
_cell.angle_gamma   90.00
#
_symmetry.space_group_name_H-M   'P 1'
#
loop_
_entity.id
_entity.type
_entity.pdbx_description
1 polymer ?
#
loop_
_entity_poly.entity_id
_entity_poly.type
_entity_poly.pdbx_seq_one_letter_code
_entity_poly.pdbx_strand_id
1 'polypeptide(L)'
;MGKRIAGVLRRRLRWRLRRIAGSLALIALSVALLAWGRSEDGYDRDVLLNIGASVVIVALTYAIFDPLFEELRRSRVEEHPRLDDEEFSAHVAAATSVVAIMDTGSHLLEGGGRERFLSALRTALGNGVVVRVLLLDPDSAAASQRAEEIRPIDVRRVLVDNLRRLNEFATSLDKGLRARFHVRIYDASPSIHMFRWDDKALISFFPIGARASASPHLEVFIASPLGDFVESRFAELWRHPSTRHLDEYVCLPLTVSRGPTVLRSCEVHFVAEGDEWCIDGSPMVDQLTDHGTGPLEVRLSRPLPANGWSGTSFRLVRVDGDEERMRVLALFDAKYGPRNVTGPGRARIALRLIPRLELLSGVGDPAADDGAEVTGTG
;
A
#
# COMPACT_ATOMS: atom_id res chain seq x y z
N MET A 1 41.23 22.95 2.09
CA MET A 1 40.23 22.27 2.95
C MET A 1 40.76 21.70 4.28
N GLY A 2 42.08 21.49 4.47
CA GLY A 2 42.64 20.82 5.66
C GLY A 2 42.78 21.63 6.97
N LYS A 3 42.56 22.95 6.98
CA LYS A 3 42.74 23.78 8.20
C LYS A 3 41.48 23.94 9.07
N ARG A 4 40.28 23.67 8.54
CA ARG A 4 39.01 23.75 9.31
C ARG A 4 38.68 22.47 10.10
N ILE A 5 39.20 21.31 9.69
CA ILE A 5 38.96 20.02 10.36
C ILE A 5 39.78 19.87 11.65
N ALA A 6 41.00 20.44 11.69
CA ALA A 6 41.89 20.36 12.85
C ALA A 6 41.39 21.15 14.08
N GLY A 7 40.58 22.20 13.87
CA GLY A 7 40.04 23.03 14.96
C GLY A 7 38.92 22.36 15.77
N VAL A 8 38.08 21.57 15.09
CA VAL A 8 36.95 20.86 15.72
C VAL A 8 37.44 19.66 16.54
N LEU A 9 38.47 18.95 16.06
CA LEU A 9 39.06 17.81 16.78
C LEU A 9 39.74 18.23 18.09
N ARG A 10 40.47 19.36 18.10
CA ARG A 10 41.12 19.88 19.33
C ARG A 10 40.13 20.37 20.38
N ARG A 11 38.98 20.90 19.98
CA ARG A 11 37.91 21.30 20.93
C ARG A 11 37.25 20.08 21.57
N ARG A 12 36.95 19.01 20.81
CA ARG A 12 36.37 17.77 21.37
C ARG A 12 37.33 17.05 22.33
N LEU A 13 38.65 17.05 22.04
CA LEU A 13 39.64 16.39 22.89
C LEU A 13 39.82 17.10 24.25
N ARG A 14 39.83 18.44 24.28
CA ARG A 14 39.93 19.22 25.53
C ARG A 14 38.70 19.05 26.42
N TRP A 15 37.51 18.89 25.83
CA TRP A 15 36.29 18.62 26.58
C TRP A 15 36.28 17.22 27.20
N ARG A 16 36.81 16.21 26.49
CA ARG A 16 36.98 14.86 27.06
C ARG A 16 38.01 14.83 28.19
N LEU A 17 39.16 15.49 28.02
CA LEU A 17 40.19 15.58 29.06
C LEU A 17 39.71 16.33 30.32
N ARG A 18 38.93 17.40 30.17
CA ARG A 18 38.32 18.11 31.32
C ARG A 18 37.30 17.25 32.06
N ARG A 19 36.50 16.44 31.34
CA ARG A 19 35.57 15.50 31.98
C ARG A 19 36.31 14.41 32.73
N ILE A 20 37.34 13.81 32.12
CA ILE A 20 38.16 12.77 32.77
C ILE A 20 38.87 13.33 34.01
N ALA A 21 39.48 14.52 33.90
CA ALA A 21 40.13 15.18 35.03
C ALA A 21 39.12 15.52 36.15
N GLY A 22 37.92 15.98 35.79
CA GLY A 22 36.84 16.24 36.74
C GLY A 22 36.37 14.96 37.46
N SER A 23 36.18 13.87 36.73
CA SER A 23 35.81 12.57 37.30
C SER A 23 36.89 12.02 38.23
N LEU A 24 38.17 12.11 37.84
CA LEU A 24 39.29 11.68 38.68
C LEU A 24 39.44 12.53 39.95
N ALA A 25 39.23 13.84 39.86
CA ALA A 25 39.25 14.72 41.02
C ALA A 25 38.11 14.40 42.00
N LEU A 26 36.91 14.10 41.48
CA LEU A 26 35.77 13.67 42.29
C LEU A 26 36.03 12.33 42.98
N ILE A 27 36.59 11.35 42.26
CA ILE A 27 36.96 10.05 42.84
C ILE A 27 38.01 10.23 43.92
N ALA A 28 39.07 11.01 43.66
CA ALA A 28 40.12 11.27 44.65
C ALA A 28 39.57 11.98 45.90
N LEU A 29 38.68 12.96 45.72
CA LEU A 29 38.01 13.67 46.81
C LEU A 29 37.11 12.72 47.62
N SER A 30 36.33 11.87 46.96
CA SER A 30 35.51 10.86 47.64
C SER A 30 36.35 9.86 48.42
N VAL A 31 37.47 9.38 47.86
CA VAL A 31 38.40 8.48 48.57
C VAL A 31 39.02 9.17 49.78
N ALA A 32 39.41 10.45 49.66
CA ALA A 32 39.97 11.21 50.77
C ALA A 32 38.95 11.45 51.90
N LEU A 33 37.71 11.78 51.57
CA LEU A 33 36.62 11.93 52.54
C LEU A 33 36.29 10.60 53.23
N LEU A 34 36.33 9.49 52.50
CA LEU A 34 36.15 8.15 53.07
C LEU A 34 37.33 7.78 54.00
N ALA A 35 38.56 8.09 53.61
CA ALA A 35 39.72 7.85 54.46
C ALA A 35 39.68 8.67 55.76
N TRP A 36 39.19 9.92 55.70
CA TRP A 36 39.03 10.77 56.88
C TRP A 36 37.97 10.23 57.84
N GLY A 37 36.79 9.87 57.34
CA GLY A 37 35.68 9.40 58.21
C GLY A 37 35.98 8.10 58.96
N ARG A 38 36.99 7.33 58.54
CA ARG A 38 37.37 6.04 59.11
C ARG A 38 37.85 6.09 60.56
N SER A 39 38.06 7.28 61.12
CA SER A 39 38.48 7.48 62.51
C SER A 39 37.32 7.58 63.52
N GLU A 40 36.06 7.48 63.09
CA GLU A 40 34.89 7.51 64.00
C GLU A 40 34.31 6.10 64.24
N ASP A 41 33.96 5.81 65.49
CA ASP A 41 33.36 4.53 65.89
C ASP A 41 31.97 4.35 65.23
N GLY A 42 31.78 3.25 64.48
CA GLY A 42 30.54 2.95 63.74
C GLY A 42 30.61 3.19 62.23
N TYR A 43 31.71 3.76 61.74
CA TYR A 43 31.94 4.13 60.34
C TYR A 43 31.65 3.01 59.33
N ASP A 44 32.10 1.78 59.58
CA ASP A 44 31.95 0.68 58.62
C ASP A 44 30.47 0.34 58.34
N ARG A 45 29.60 0.47 59.35
CA ARG A 45 28.16 0.18 59.22
C ARG A 45 27.42 1.30 58.48
N ASP A 46 27.74 2.55 58.77
CA ASP A 46 27.08 3.71 58.15
C ASP A 46 27.56 3.94 56.71
N VAL A 47 28.80 3.58 56.40
CA VAL A 47 29.35 3.63 55.04
C VAL A 47 28.78 2.52 54.17
N LEU A 48 28.64 1.29 54.69
CA LEU A 48 27.97 0.21 53.97
C LEU A 48 26.51 0.55 53.66
N LEU A 49 25.79 1.17 54.59
CA LEU A 49 24.42 1.62 54.39
C LEU A 49 24.32 2.75 53.36
N ASN A 50 25.16 3.78 53.46
CA ASN A 50 25.08 4.94 52.56
C ASN A 50 25.65 4.66 51.16
N ILE A 51 26.76 3.92 51.04
CA ILE A 51 27.31 3.51 49.75
C ILE A 51 26.40 2.46 49.11
N GLY A 52 25.89 1.49 49.88
CA GLY A 52 24.93 0.51 49.38
C GLY A 52 23.69 1.18 48.80
N ALA A 53 23.08 2.11 49.54
CA ALA A 53 21.94 2.89 49.06
C ALA A 53 22.27 3.71 47.81
N SER A 54 23.43 4.36 47.76
CA SER A 54 23.84 5.17 46.61
C SER A 54 24.10 4.34 45.35
N VAL A 55 24.74 3.17 45.48
CA VAL A 55 24.96 2.25 44.36
C VAL A 55 23.65 1.68 43.85
N VAL A 56 22.71 1.34 44.75
CA VAL A 56 21.36 0.88 44.38
C VAL A 56 20.60 1.99 43.65
N ILE A 57 20.66 3.24 44.12
CA ILE A 57 20.04 4.39 43.44
C ILE A 57 20.64 4.60 42.06
N VAL A 58 21.97 4.53 41.91
CA VAL A 58 22.63 4.68 40.60
C VAL A 58 22.27 3.54 39.66
N ALA A 59 22.27 2.29 40.14
CA ALA A 59 21.87 1.13 39.35
C ALA A 59 20.40 1.21 38.91
N LEU A 60 19.50 1.65 39.82
CA LEU A 60 18.08 1.85 39.52
C LEU A 60 17.88 3.01 38.53
N THR A 61 18.60 4.11 38.71
CA THR A 61 18.61 5.25 37.77
C THR A 61 19.06 4.78 36.40
N TYR A 62 20.14 4.01 36.31
CA TYR A 62 20.63 3.48 35.03
C TYR A 62 19.59 2.53 34.41
N ALA A 63 19.02 1.61 35.18
CA ALA A 63 17.99 0.68 34.69
C ALA A 63 16.72 1.37 34.18
N ILE A 64 16.37 2.56 34.69
CA ILE A 64 15.20 3.33 34.27
C ILE A 64 15.53 4.30 33.12
N PHE A 65 16.66 5.00 33.20
CA PHE A 65 17.00 6.04 32.23
C PHE A 65 17.68 5.50 30.97
N ASP A 66 18.46 4.42 31.03
CA ASP A 66 19.13 3.87 29.84
C ASP A 66 18.11 3.38 28.78
N PRO A 67 17.02 2.66 29.13
CA PRO A 67 15.96 2.33 28.17
C PRO A 67 15.33 3.60 27.57
N LEU A 68 15.13 4.64 28.37
CA LEU A 68 14.52 5.90 27.95
C LEU A 68 15.45 6.68 27.00
N PHE A 69 16.77 6.66 27.24
CA PHE A 69 17.76 7.22 26.34
C PHE A 69 17.96 6.38 25.07
N GLU A 70 17.76 5.06 25.14
CA GLU A 70 17.78 4.17 24.00
C GLU A 70 16.54 4.39 23.11
N GLU A 71 15.37 4.61 23.71
CA GLU A 71 14.15 5.09 23.05
C GLU A 71 14.40 6.43 22.33
N LEU A 72 15.07 7.38 22.99
CA LEU A 72 15.45 8.69 22.42
C LEU A 72 16.55 8.58 21.34
N ARG A 73 17.34 7.51 21.32
CA ARG A 73 18.31 7.22 20.24
C ARG A 73 17.66 6.52 19.05
N ARG A 74 16.66 5.66 19.29
CA ARG A 74 15.79 5.10 18.24
C ARG A 74 14.92 6.17 17.58
N SER A 75 14.62 7.25 18.29
CA SER A 75 13.84 8.38 17.76
C SER A 75 14.66 9.41 16.97
N ARG A 76 15.89 9.07 16.51
CA ARG A 76 16.65 9.97 15.64
C ARG A 76 16.06 9.89 14.23
N VAL A 77 14.94 10.56 14.05
CA VAL A 77 14.29 10.73 12.76
C VAL A 77 15.26 11.46 11.86
N GLU A 78 15.72 10.79 10.82
CA GLU A 78 16.53 11.42 9.77
C GLU A 78 15.59 11.98 8.72
N GLU A 79 15.71 13.27 8.45
CA GLU A 79 14.88 13.94 7.45
C GLU A 79 15.62 13.94 6.12
N HIS A 80 15.00 13.31 5.13
CA HIS A 80 15.44 13.29 3.74
C HIS A 80 14.63 14.34 2.98
N PRO A 81 15.25 15.28 2.24
CA PRO A 81 14.51 16.37 1.59
C PRO A 81 13.58 15.89 0.46
N ARG A 82 13.82 14.70 -0.08
CA ARG A 82 13.04 14.03 -1.13
C ARG A 82 13.31 12.53 -1.07
N LEU A 83 12.49 11.73 -1.75
CA LEU A 83 12.83 10.31 -1.92
C LEU A 83 13.99 10.16 -2.91
N ASP A 84 15.04 9.45 -2.51
CA ASP A 84 16.10 9.01 -3.41
C ASP A 84 15.79 7.59 -3.91
N ASP A 85 15.38 7.50 -5.18
CA ASP A 85 14.93 6.26 -5.82
C ASP A 85 16.05 5.23 -5.90
N GLU A 86 17.30 5.67 -6.05
CA GLU A 86 18.45 4.80 -6.18
C GLU A 86 18.82 4.19 -4.84
N GLU A 87 18.89 5.03 -3.81
CA GLU A 87 19.14 4.57 -2.44
C GLU A 87 18.02 3.66 -1.94
N PHE A 88 16.75 4.04 -2.15
CA PHE A 88 15.63 3.18 -1.75
C PHE A 88 15.63 1.84 -2.52
N SER A 89 15.91 1.84 -3.82
CA SER A 89 16.02 0.59 -4.59
C SER A 89 17.16 -0.30 -4.07
N ALA A 90 18.28 0.29 -3.62
CA ALA A 90 19.36 -0.46 -3.01
C ALA A 90 18.94 -1.10 -1.67
N HIS A 91 18.22 -0.35 -0.82
CA HIS A 91 17.63 -0.88 0.41
C HIS A 91 16.65 -2.03 0.15
N VAL A 92 15.80 -1.90 -0.86
CA VAL A 92 14.86 -2.95 -1.28
C VAL A 92 15.60 -4.21 -1.72
N ALA A 93 16.65 -4.09 -2.53
CA ALA A 93 17.44 -5.23 -2.99
C ALA A 93 18.16 -5.95 -1.83
N ALA A 94 18.56 -5.21 -0.80
CA ALA A 94 19.23 -5.72 0.39
C ALA A 94 18.27 -6.24 1.48
N ALA A 95 16.96 -6.05 1.32
CA ALA A 95 15.97 -6.45 2.33
C ALA A 95 15.98 -7.96 2.56
N THR A 96 15.64 -8.35 3.79
CA THR A 96 15.74 -9.75 4.26
C THR A 96 14.41 -10.32 4.73
N SER A 97 13.40 -9.49 4.99
CA SER A 97 12.12 -9.91 5.57
C SER A 97 10.91 -9.36 4.83
N VAL A 98 10.78 -8.03 4.73
CA VAL A 98 9.58 -7.39 4.18
C VAL A 98 9.91 -6.11 3.44
N VAL A 99 9.21 -5.88 2.34
CA VAL A 99 9.13 -4.59 1.67
C VAL A 99 7.66 -4.21 1.58
N ALA A 100 7.30 -3.03 2.08
CA ALA A 100 5.92 -2.54 2.04
C ALA A 100 5.88 -1.11 1.49
N ILE A 101 5.01 -0.88 0.51
CA ILE A 101 4.86 0.41 -0.18
C ILE A 101 3.40 0.83 -0.13
N MET A 102 3.13 2.05 0.29
CA MET A 102 1.81 2.68 0.28
C MET A 102 1.92 4.05 -0.36
N ASP A 103 1.24 4.21 -1.50
CA ASP A 103 1.40 5.38 -2.35
C ASP A 103 0.15 5.68 -3.21
N THR A 104 0.06 6.89 -3.77
CA THR A 104 -1.04 7.32 -4.68
C THR A 104 -0.60 7.47 -6.13
N GLY A 105 0.55 6.90 -6.48
CA GLY A 105 1.19 7.06 -7.78
C GLY A 105 2.68 7.07 -7.55
N SER A 106 3.28 5.88 -7.63
CA SER A 106 4.67 5.67 -7.30
C SER A 106 5.56 6.06 -8.46
N HIS A 107 6.32 7.15 -8.27
CA HIS A 107 7.35 7.58 -9.20
C HIS A 107 8.47 6.53 -9.34
N LEU A 108 8.61 5.60 -8.39
CA LEU A 108 9.51 4.44 -8.50
C LEU A 108 9.17 3.54 -9.70
N LEU A 109 7.93 3.60 -10.19
CA LEU A 109 7.45 2.85 -11.36
C LEU A 109 7.42 3.72 -12.63
N GLU A 110 7.88 4.96 -12.56
CA GLU A 110 7.97 5.92 -13.67
C GLU A 110 9.43 6.05 -14.17
N GLY A 111 9.60 6.56 -15.40
CA GLY A 111 10.89 7.00 -15.92
C GLY A 111 12.00 5.95 -15.95
N GLY A 112 13.24 6.41 -15.80
CA GLY A 112 14.45 5.57 -15.87
C GLY A 112 14.75 4.76 -14.60
N GLY A 113 14.20 5.13 -13.45
CA GLY A 113 14.36 4.41 -12.19
C GLY A 113 13.60 3.09 -12.13
N ARG A 114 12.53 2.96 -12.93
CA ARG A 114 11.62 1.80 -12.94
C ARG A 114 12.34 0.46 -13.05
N GLU A 115 13.19 0.27 -14.06
CA GLU A 115 13.81 -1.04 -14.30
C GLU A 115 14.72 -1.45 -13.14
N ARG A 116 15.41 -0.47 -12.53
CA ARG A 116 16.23 -0.69 -11.34
C ARG A 116 15.38 -1.09 -10.15
N PHE A 117 14.28 -0.40 -9.91
CA PHE A 117 13.36 -0.70 -8.83
C PHE A 117 12.70 -2.08 -8.99
N LEU A 118 12.21 -2.43 -10.18
CA LEU A 118 11.65 -3.77 -10.46
C LEU A 118 12.71 -4.88 -10.33
N SER A 119 13.96 -4.61 -10.74
CA SER A 119 15.09 -5.53 -10.51
C SER A 119 15.40 -5.71 -9.02
N ALA A 120 15.31 -4.63 -8.23
CA ALA A 120 15.47 -4.70 -6.78
C ALA A 120 14.36 -5.54 -6.13
N LEU A 121 13.09 -5.33 -6.52
CA LEU A 121 11.98 -6.17 -6.06
C LEU A 121 12.19 -7.65 -6.40
N ARG A 122 12.66 -7.96 -7.61
CA ARG A 122 12.97 -9.33 -8.02
C ARG A 122 14.06 -9.95 -7.16
N THR A 123 15.09 -9.16 -6.84
CA THR A 123 16.19 -9.59 -5.95
C THR A 123 15.68 -9.88 -4.55
N ALA A 124 14.90 -8.96 -3.97
CA ALA A 124 14.28 -9.13 -2.65
C ALA A 124 13.41 -10.40 -2.59
N LEU A 125 12.53 -10.59 -3.57
CA LEU A 125 11.68 -11.78 -3.68
C LEU A 125 12.54 -13.06 -3.76
N GLY A 126 13.65 -13.02 -4.49
CA GLY A 126 14.65 -14.10 -4.58
C GLY A 126 15.28 -14.45 -3.24
N ASN A 127 15.48 -13.47 -2.36
CA ASN A 127 15.94 -13.64 -0.99
C ASN A 127 14.86 -14.16 -0.03
N GLY A 128 13.63 -14.38 -0.50
CA GLY A 128 12.51 -14.84 0.32
C GLY A 128 11.68 -13.73 0.97
N VAL A 129 11.97 -12.47 0.64
CA VAL A 129 11.24 -11.29 1.15
C VAL A 129 9.78 -11.32 0.69
N VAL A 130 8.87 -10.90 1.56
CA VAL A 130 7.47 -10.63 1.20
C VAL A 130 7.35 -9.18 0.76
N VAL A 131 6.84 -8.96 -0.45
CA VAL A 131 6.63 -7.62 -1.02
C VAL A 131 5.13 -7.32 -1.00
N ARG A 132 4.78 -6.16 -0.43
CA ARG A 132 3.40 -5.65 -0.35
C ARG A 132 3.34 -4.26 -0.95
N VAL A 133 2.54 -4.08 -1.98
CA VAL A 133 2.33 -2.78 -2.62
C VAL A 133 0.86 -2.41 -2.51
N LEU A 134 0.58 -1.24 -1.97
CA LEU A 134 -0.75 -0.70 -1.78
C LEU A 134 -0.85 0.61 -2.56
N LEU A 135 -1.64 0.62 -3.63
CA LEU A 135 -1.83 1.78 -4.49
C LEU A 135 -3.27 2.26 -4.49
N LEU A 136 -3.45 3.57 -4.65
CA LEU A 136 -4.77 4.16 -4.74
C LEU A 136 -5.51 3.70 -6.00
N ASP A 137 -6.81 3.49 -5.88
CA ASP A 137 -7.69 3.18 -6.98
C ASP A 137 -7.77 4.37 -7.95
N PRO A 138 -7.35 4.22 -9.22
CA PRO A 138 -7.38 5.30 -10.20
C PRO A 138 -8.77 5.90 -10.45
N ASP A 139 -9.83 5.13 -10.18
CA ASP A 139 -11.21 5.55 -10.42
C ASP A 139 -11.92 5.99 -9.12
N SER A 140 -11.20 6.11 -7.99
CA SER A 140 -11.76 6.58 -6.71
C SER A 140 -11.93 8.09 -6.63
N ALA A 141 -12.84 8.53 -5.72
CA ALA A 141 -12.99 9.94 -5.37
C ALA A 141 -11.68 10.53 -4.79
N ALA A 142 -10.94 9.74 -4.01
CA ALA A 142 -9.64 10.15 -3.47
C ALA A 142 -8.61 10.40 -4.59
N ALA A 143 -8.59 9.59 -5.65
CA ALA A 143 -7.69 9.81 -6.79
C ALA A 143 -8.08 11.06 -7.57
N SER A 144 -9.39 11.31 -7.70
CA SER A 144 -9.92 12.53 -8.33
C SER A 144 -9.54 13.78 -7.54
N GLN A 145 -9.71 13.76 -6.21
CA GLN A 145 -9.27 14.85 -5.33
C GLN A 145 -7.76 15.07 -5.45
N ARG A 146 -6.97 13.99 -5.48
CA ARG A 146 -5.53 14.10 -5.61
C ARG A 146 -5.12 14.73 -6.94
N ALA A 147 -5.79 14.38 -8.03
CA ALA A 147 -5.55 14.98 -9.35
C ALA A 147 -5.76 16.50 -9.35
N GLU A 148 -6.77 16.98 -8.62
CA GLU A 148 -7.02 18.42 -8.44
C GLU A 148 -5.93 19.11 -7.63
N GLU A 149 -5.41 18.46 -6.58
CA GLU A 149 -4.37 19.02 -5.72
C GLU A 149 -3.03 19.19 -6.43
N ILE A 150 -2.65 18.29 -7.33
CA ILE A 150 -1.28 18.25 -7.91
C ILE A 150 -1.21 18.56 -9.41
N ARG A 151 -2.17 19.32 -9.92
CA ARG A 151 -2.18 19.78 -11.31
C ARG A 151 -0.82 20.37 -11.71
N PRO A 152 -0.32 20.11 -12.93
CA PRO A 152 -1.02 19.53 -14.08
C PRO A 152 -0.90 17.99 -14.23
N ILE A 153 -0.52 17.26 -13.17
CA ILE A 153 -0.28 15.82 -13.28
C ILE A 153 -1.60 15.05 -13.41
N ASP A 154 -1.69 14.21 -14.45
CA ASP A 154 -2.77 13.23 -14.60
C ASP A 154 -2.53 12.03 -13.68
N VAL A 155 -3.04 12.11 -12.44
CA VAL A 155 -2.90 11.08 -11.41
C VAL A 155 -3.49 9.75 -11.84
N ARG A 156 -4.66 9.79 -12.48
CA ARG A 156 -5.35 8.59 -12.96
C ARG A 156 -4.47 7.82 -13.94
N ARG A 157 -3.89 8.51 -14.93
CA ARG A 157 -2.98 7.89 -15.90
C ARG A 157 -1.74 7.29 -15.23
N VAL A 158 -1.14 8.00 -14.27
CA VAL A 158 0.03 7.49 -13.52
C VAL A 158 -0.31 6.22 -12.76
N LEU A 159 -1.44 6.20 -12.04
CA LEU A 159 -1.91 5.03 -11.29
C LEU A 159 -2.20 3.84 -12.20
N VAL A 160 -2.92 4.06 -13.31
CA VAL A 160 -3.20 3.01 -14.31
C VAL A 160 -1.90 2.45 -14.88
N ASP A 161 -0.96 3.32 -15.26
CA ASP A 161 0.35 2.89 -15.77
C ASP A 161 1.13 2.08 -14.73
N ASN A 162 1.17 2.53 -13.47
CA ASN A 162 1.82 1.82 -12.36
C ASN A 162 1.22 0.42 -12.15
N LEU A 163 -0.11 0.31 -12.07
CA LEU A 163 -0.80 -0.97 -11.90
C LEU A 163 -0.55 -1.90 -13.09
N ARG A 164 -0.52 -1.38 -14.32
CA ARG A 164 -0.13 -2.14 -15.51
C ARG A 164 1.29 -2.69 -15.38
N ARG A 165 2.26 -1.86 -14.97
CA ARG A 165 3.67 -2.29 -14.76
C ARG A 165 3.80 -3.34 -13.66
N LEU A 166 3.06 -3.21 -12.57
CA LEU A 166 3.06 -4.21 -11.49
C LEU A 166 2.45 -5.53 -11.95
N ASN A 167 1.44 -5.50 -12.81
CA ASN A 167 0.86 -6.71 -13.41
C ASN A 167 1.83 -7.38 -14.40
N GLU A 168 2.47 -6.61 -15.28
CA GLU A 168 3.55 -7.08 -16.16
C GLU A 168 4.68 -7.74 -15.33
N PHE A 169 5.09 -7.09 -14.24
CA PHE A 169 6.08 -7.64 -13.32
C PHE A 169 5.59 -8.95 -12.69
N ALA A 170 4.38 -8.99 -12.11
CA ALA A 170 3.81 -10.18 -11.48
C ALA A 170 3.67 -11.38 -12.44
N THR A 171 3.35 -11.11 -13.71
CA THR A 171 3.26 -12.14 -14.77
C THR A 171 4.62 -12.64 -15.24
N SER A 172 5.67 -11.83 -15.10
CA SER A 172 7.05 -12.23 -15.40
C SER A 172 7.74 -13.04 -14.29
N LEU A 173 7.13 -13.13 -13.11
CA LEU A 173 7.64 -13.92 -11.98
C LEU A 173 7.20 -15.38 -12.12
N ASP A 174 8.06 -16.30 -11.71
CA ASP A 174 7.67 -17.69 -11.50
C ASP A 174 6.70 -17.82 -10.31
N LYS A 175 6.03 -18.98 -10.21
CA LYS A 175 4.99 -19.23 -9.21
C LYS A 175 5.49 -19.05 -7.76
N GLY A 176 6.75 -19.38 -7.49
CA GLY A 176 7.33 -19.29 -6.15
C GLY A 176 7.54 -17.85 -5.71
N LEU A 177 8.13 -17.02 -6.58
CA LEU A 177 8.30 -15.58 -6.32
C LEU A 177 6.96 -14.85 -6.30
N ARG A 178 6.05 -15.18 -7.23
CA ARG A 178 4.71 -14.55 -7.33
C ARG A 178 3.89 -14.74 -6.06
N ALA A 179 4.02 -15.87 -5.37
CA ALA A 179 3.31 -16.11 -4.11
C ALA A 179 3.69 -15.15 -2.97
N ARG A 180 4.85 -14.48 -3.06
CA ARG A 180 5.32 -13.48 -2.08
C ARG A 180 5.15 -12.04 -2.56
N PHE A 181 4.67 -11.84 -3.78
CA PHE A 181 4.44 -10.52 -4.36
C PHE A 181 2.95 -10.19 -4.32
N HIS A 182 2.57 -9.27 -3.44
CA HIS A 182 1.19 -8.87 -3.25
C HIS A 182 0.98 -7.41 -3.62
N VAL A 183 0.01 -7.17 -4.48
CA VAL A 183 -0.42 -5.82 -4.85
C VAL A 183 -1.90 -5.69 -4.55
N ARG A 184 -2.26 -4.60 -3.87
CA ARG A 184 -3.62 -4.27 -3.47
C ARG A 184 -3.97 -2.83 -3.86
N ILE A 185 -5.23 -2.60 -4.17
CA ILE A 185 -5.77 -1.33 -4.63
C ILE A 185 -6.83 -0.86 -3.63
N TYR A 186 -6.62 0.29 -2.99
CA TYR A 186 -7.53 0.85 -1.98
C TYR A 186 -8.23 2.12 -2.50
N ASP A 187 -9.43 2.41 -1.99
CA ASP A 187 -10.29 3.51 -2.46
C ASP A 187 -10.52 4.62 -1.42
N ALA A 188 -9.76 4.61 -0.32
CA ALA A 188 -9.84 5.59 0.76
C ALA A 188 -8.84 6.75 0.58
N SER A 189 -9.13 7.92 1.12
CA SER A 189 -8.19 9.06 1.13
C SER A 189 -7.00 8.76 2.03
N PRO A 190 -5.78 8.65 1.48
CA PRO A 190 -4.61 8.37 2.29
C PRO A 190 -4.09 9.65 2.95
N SER A 191 -3.64 9.55 4.19
CA SER A 191 -3.03 10.67 4.94
C SER A 191 -1.50 10.60 4.97
N ILE A 192 -0.91 9.45 4.66
CA ILE A 192 0.52 9.15 4.78
C ILE A 192 0.99 8.23 3.65
N HIS A 193 2.18 8.47 3.10
CA HIS A 193 2.91 7.53 2.26
C HIS A 193 3.96 6.79 3.08
N MET A 194 4.20 5.54 2.71
CA MET A 194 5.19 4.70 3.38
C MET A 194 6.01 3.90 2.38
N PHE A 195 7.33 3.94 2.53
CA PHE A 195 8.29 3.10 1.82
C PHE A 195 9.14 2.34 2.85
N ARG A 196 8.73 1.12 3.16
CA ARG A 196 9.33 0.27 4.19
C ARG A 196 10.27 -0.77 3.61
N TRP A 197 11.41 -0.96 4.28
CA TRP A 197 12.30 -2.10 4.11
C TRP A 197 12.67 -2.62 5.50
N ASP A 198 12.35 -3.88 5.76
CA ASP A 198 12.59 -4.56 7.04
C ASP A 198 12.06 -3.77 8.26
N ASP A 199 12.96 -3.26 9.11
CA ASP A 199 12.66 -2.56 10.35
C ASP A 199 12.65 -1.03 10.20
N LYS A 200 12.87 -0.51 8.98
CA LYS A 200 12.90 0.91 8.66
C LYS A 200 11.85 1.30 7.63
N ALA A 201 11.43 2.55 7.69
CA ALA A 201 10.59 3.14 6.66
C ALA A 201 10.90 4.62 6.42
N LEU A 202 10.73 5.04 5.18
CA LEU A 202 10.59 6.44 4.80
C LEU A 202 9.12 6.80 4.77
N ILE A 203 8.74 7.81 5.53
CA ILE A 203 7.36 8.23 5.74
C ILE A 203 7.22 9.69 5.36
N SER A 204 6.20 10.02 4.58
CA SER A 204 5.83 11.41 4.28
C SER A 204 4.32 11.58 4.44
N PHE A 205 3.90 12.76 4.86
CA PHE A 205 2.50 13.17 4.77
C PHE A 205 2.20 13.62 3.35
N PHE A 206 0.95 13.48 2.90
CA PHE A 206 0.55 13.98 1.59
C PHE A 206 0.63 15.51 1.56
N PRO A 207 1.55 16.10 0.78
CA PRO A 207 1.58 17.55 0.64
C PRO A 207 0.38 18.01 -0.19
N ILE A 208 -0.16 19.18 0.11
CA ILE A 208 -1.06 19.86 -0.83
C ILE A 208 -0.19 20.48 -1.93
N GLY A 209 -0.56 20.32 -3.20
CA GLY A 209 0.14 20.98 -4.31
C GLY A 209 1.41 20.30 -4.84
N ALA A 210 1.85 19.19 -4.26
CA ALA A 210 3.10 18.53 -4.66
C ALA A 210 2.99 17.00 -4.74
N ARG A 211 3.90 16.37 -5.48
CA ARG A 211 4.07 14.91 -5.47
C ARG A 211 4.63 14.45 -4.13
N ALA A 212 4.26 13.24 -3.73
CA ALA A 212 4.78 12.56 -2.54
C ALA A 212 6.31 12.56 -2.52
N SER A 213 6.91 12.13 -3.64
CA SER A 213 8.35 11.99 -3.81
C SER A 213 9.14 13.29 -3.69
N ALA A 214 8.50 14.43 -3.92
CA ALA A 214 9.11 15.75 -3.79
C ALA A 214 9.01 16.33 -2.38
N SER A 215 8.37 15.62 -1.45
CA SER A 215 8.21 16.05 -0.06
C SER A 215 9.34 15.54 0.83
N PRO A 216 9.60 16.21 1.97
CA PRO A 216 10.48 15.67 2.99
C PRO A 216 9.96 14.32 3.50
N HIS A 217 10.85 13.34 3.57
CA HIS A 217 10.59 12.02 4.13
C HIS A 217 11.31 11.87 5.46
N LEU A 218 10.63 11.28 6.42
CA LEU A 218 11.17 10.92 7.72
C LEU A 218 11.58 9.46 7.69
N GLU A 219 12.87 9.18 7.85
CA GLU A 219 13.35 7.83 8.11
C GLU A 219 13.12 7.49 9.58
N VAL A 220 12.35 6.43 9.80
CA VAL A 220 12.02 5.96 11.13
C VAL A 220 12.21 4.46 11.24
N PHE A 221 12.42 3.99 12.47
CA PHE A 221 12.26 2.59 12.79
C PHE A 221 10.76 2.26 12.96
N ILE A 222 10.33 1.12 12.43
CA ILE A 222 8.95 0.62 12.58
C ILE A 222 8.59 0.41 14.06
N ALA A 223 9.55 0.04 14.89
CA ALA A 223 9.35 -0.13 16.33
C ALA A 223 9.17 1.20 17.10
N SER A 224 9.36 2.37 16.46
CA SER A 224 9.09 3.66 17.09
C SER A 224 7.58 3.95 17.14
N PRO A 225 7.09 4.82 18.05
CA PRO A 225 5.66 5.16 18.10
C PRO A 225 5.09 5.69 16.77
N LEU A 226 5.88 6.46 16.00
CA LEU A 226 5.48 6.94 14.68
C LEU A 226 5.46 5.79 13.65
N GLY A 227 6.47 4.91 13.69
CA GLY A 227 6.51 3.71 12.84
C GLY A 227 5.31 2.79 13.08
N ASP A 228 4.97 2.53 14.34
CA ASP A 228 3.85 1.68 14.74
C ASP A 228 2.49 2.28 14.29
N PHE A 229 2.33 3.59 14.42
CA PHE A 229 1.16 4.29 13.92
C PHE A 229 0.99 4.13 12.41
N VAL A 230 2.06 4.31 11.64
CA VAL A 230 1.98 4.21 10.16
C VAL A 230 1.82 2.77 9.70
N GLU A 231 2.49 1.81 10.32
CA GLU A 231 2.29 0.38 10.07
C GLU A 231 0.84 -0.04 10.40
N SER A 232 0.26 0.49 11.47
CA SER A 232 -1.15 0.26 11.81
C SER A 232 -2.09 0.77 10.73
N ARG A 233 -1.85 1.97 10.18
CA ARG A 233 -2.62 2.52 9.06
C ARG A 233 -2.45 1.72 7.78
N PHE A 234 -1.23 1.27 7.48
CA PHE A 234 -0.99 0.35 6.38
C PHE A 234 -1.80 -0.93 6.55
N ALA A 235 -1.74 -1.55 7.73
CA ALA A 235 -2.41 -2.81 8.02
C ALA A 235 -3.95 -2.68 7.98
N GLU A 236 -4.49 -1.55 8.43
CA GLU A 236 -5.90 -1.20 8.35
C GLU A 236 -6.37 -1.16 6.89
N LEU A 237 -5.73 -0.34 6.05
CA LEU A 237 -6.07 -0.22 4.63
C LEU A 237 -5.84 -1.54 3.89
N TRP A 238 -4.74 -2.23 4.18
CA TRP A 238 -4.40 -3.51 3.58
C TRP A 238 -5.50 -4.53 3.79
N ARG A 239 -6.12 -4.59 4.98
CA ARG A 239 -7.18 -5.55 5.32
C ARG A 239 -8.60 -5.01 5.08
N HIS A 240 -8.73 -3.76 4.63
CA HIS A 240 -10.03 -3.14 4.46
C HIS A 240 -10.87 -3.87 3.39
N PRO A 241 -12.18 -4.10 3.61
CA PRO A 241 -13.02 -4.86 2.66
C PRO A 241 -13.15 -4.25 1.26
N SER A 242 -12.98 -2.93 1.11
CA SER A 242 -12.98 -2.27 -0.20
C SER A 242 -11.65 -2.41 -0.96
N THR A 243 -10.59 -2.87 -0.28
CA THR A 243 -9.27 -3.02 -0.88
C THR A 243 -9.23 -4.28 -1.73
N ARG A 244 -9.00 -4.11 -3.04
CA ARG A 244 -9.03 -5.19 -4.04
C ARG A 244 -7.64 -5.73 -4.30
N HIS A 245 -7.53 -7.00 -4.66
CA HIS A 245 -6.29 -7.54 -5.17
C HIS A 245 -6.00 -7.09 -6.61
N LEU A 246 -4.75 -7.16 -7.04
CA LEU A 246 -4.38 -6.78 -8.41
C LEU A 246 -5.00 -7.67 -9.48
N ASP A 247 -5.09 -8.98 -9.24
CA ASP A 247 -5.78 -9.91 -10.15
C ASP A 247 -7.25 -9.56 -10.31
N GLU A 248 -7.91 -9.21 -9.22
CA GLU A 248 -9.26 -8.65 -9.19
C GLU A 248 -9.38 -7.32 -9.94
N TYR A 249 -8.37 -6.46 -9.94
CA TYR A 249 -8.39 -5.20 -10.71
C TYR A 249 -8.22 -5.45 -12.22
N VAL A 250 -7.41 -6.45 -12.58
CA VAL A 250 -7.03 -6.77 -13.97
C VAL A 250 -8.08 -7.62 -14.66
N CYS A 251 -8.62 -8.63 -13.97
CA CYS A 251 -9.51 -9.65 -14.52
C CYS A 251 -10.85 -9.71 -13.81
N LEU A 252 -11.88 -10.05 -14.58
CA LEU A 252 -13.23 -10.31 -14.09
C LEU A 252 -13.60 -11.76 -14.41
N PRO A 253 -13.74 -12.64 -13.39
CA PRO A 253 -14.24 -13.98 -13.60
C PRO A 253 -15.73 -13.94 -13.95
N LEU A 254 -16.09 -14.59 -15.04
CA LEU A 254 -17.47 -14.66 -15.50
C LEU A 254 -17.83 -16.05 -16.04
N THR A 255 -19.13 -16.33 -16.03
CA THR A 255 -19.74 -17.51 -16.64
C THR A 255 -20.74 -17.05 -17.68
N VAL A 256 -20.57 -17.54 -18.91
CA VAL A 256 -21.49 -17.33 -20.03
C VAL A 256 -22.48 -18.48 -20.08
N SER A 257 -23.78 -18.16 -20.13
CA SER A 257 -24.87 -19.12 -20.21
C SER A 257 -25.88 -18.75 -21.28
N ARG A 258 -26.68 -19.73 -21.71
CA ARG A 258 -27.86 -19.56 -22.56
C ARG A 258 -29.03 -20.25 -21.88
N GLY A 259 -29.94 -19.47 -21.31
CA GLY A 259 -30.96 -19.99 -20.40
C GLY A 259 -30.32 -20.78 -19.26
N PRO A 260 -30.74 -22.03 -18.99
CA PRO A 260 -30.17 -22.83 -17.91
C PRO A 260 -28.81 -23.46 -18.24
N THR A 261 -28.35 -23.38 -19.50
CA THR A 261 -27.14 -24.08 -19.94
C THR A 261 -25.91 -23.19 -19.80
N VAL A 262 -24.95 -23.61 -18.98
CA VAL A 262 -23.64 -22.96 -18.90
C VAL A 262 -22.81 -23.37 -20.12
N LEU A 263 -22.31 -22.37 -20.87
CA LEU A 263 -21.52 -22.57 -22.07
C LEU A 263 -20.02 -22.50 -21.80
N ARG A 264 -19.59 -21.56 -20.94
CA ARG A 264 -18.17 -21.34 -20.63
C ARG A 264 -18.02 -20.57 -19.31
N SER A 265 -16.98 -20.88 -18.53
CA SER A 265 -16.46 -20.01 -17.48
C SER A 265 -15.05 -19.56 -17.86
N CYS A 266 -14.76 -18.27 -17.73
CA CYS A 266 -13.47 -17.68 -18.09
C CYS A 266 -13.21 -16.36 -17.34
N GLU A 267 -11.97 -15.90 -17.38
CA GLU A 267 -11.60 -14.57 -16.93
C GLU A 267 -11.47 -13.63 -18.14
N VAL A 268 -11.99 -12.41 -18.00
CA VAL A 268 -11.92 -11.40 -19.05
C VAL A 268 -11.30 -10.11 -18.52
N HIS A 269 -10.62 -9.39 -19.41
CA HIS A 269 -10.27 -8.00 -19.15
C HIS A 269 -11.51 -7.11 -19.22
N PHE A 270 -11.50 -6.01 -18.48
CA PHE A 270 -12.65 -5.11 -18.36
C PHE A 270 -12.25 -3.66 -18.08
N VAL A 271 -13.06 -2.73 -18.55
CA VAL A 271 -12.91 -1.28 -18.34
C VAL A 271 -14.27 -0.66 -17.99
N ALA A 272 -14.24 0.45 -17.24
CA ALA A 272 -15.41 1.28 -17.00
C ALA A 272 -15.39 2.51 -17.92
N GLU A 273 -16.54 2.86 -18.48
CA GLU A 273 -16.80 4.11 -19.20
C GLU A 273 -18.02 4.77 -18.55
N GLY A 274 -17.80 5.75 -17.67
CA GLY A 274 -18.86 6.27 -16.81
C GLY A 274 -19.41 5.18 -15.89
N ASP A 275 -20.73 4.99 -15.92
CA ASP A 275 -21.45 3.97 -15.13
C ASP A 275 -21.62 2.63 -15.88
N GLU A 276 -21.02 2.49 -17.07
CA GLU A 276 -21.10 1.29 -17.90
C GLU A 276 -19.80 0.49 -17.86
N TRP A 277 -19.94 -0.84 -17.95
CA TRP A 277 -18.81 -1.77 -17.98
C TRP A 277 -18.68 -2.41 -19.34
N CYS A 278 -17.46 -2.41 -19.86
CA CYS A 278 -17.10 -3.12 -21.08
C CYS A 278 -16.09 -4.23 -20.78
N ILE A 279 -16.26 -5.38 -21.43
CA ILE A 279 -15.37 -6.55 -21.32
C ILE A 279 -14.72 -6.87 -22.67
N ASP A 280 -13.57 -7.52 -22.62
CA ASP A 280 -12.93 -8.14 -23.77
C ASP A 280 -13.61 -9.48 -24.09
N GLY A 281 -14.35 -9.52 -25.20
CA GLY A 281 -15.05 -10.70 -25.69
C GLY A 281 -14.16 -11.72 -26.39
N SER A 282 -12.86 -11.46 -26.56
CA SER A 282 -11.94 -12.40 -27.23
C SER A 282 -11.96 -13.83 -26.63
N PRO A 283 -12.01 -14.02 -25.29
CA PRO A 283 -12.05 -15.36 -24.69
C PRO A 283 -13.33 -16.17 -24.95
N MET A 284 -14.39 -15.53 -25.47
CA MET A 284 -15.70 -16.15 -25.72
C MET A 284 -16.13 -16.03 -27.19
N VAL A 285 -15.20 -15.76 -28.11
CA VAL A 285 -15.50 -15.52 -29.52
C VAL A 285 -16.20 -16.69 -30.21
N ASP A 286 -15.92 -17.93 -29.80
CA ASP A 286 -16.60 -19.12 -30.32
C ASP A 286 -18.10 -19.08 -29.94
N GLN A 287 -18.42 -18.81 -28.67
CA GLN A 287 -19.81 -18.65 -28.20
C GLN A 287 -20.53 -17.49 -28.89
N LEU A 288 -19.83 -16.37 -29.11
CA LEU A 288 -20.39 -15.22 -29.82
C LEU A 288 -20.68 -15.53 -31.29
N THR A 289 -19.86 -16.37 -31.92
CA THR A 289 -20.02 -16.77 -33.32
C THR A 289 -21.19 -17.76 -33.46
N ASP A 290 -21.30 -18.71 -32.54
CA ASP A 290 -22.31 -19.77 -32.58
C ASP A 290 -23.71 -19.30 -32.17
N HIS A 291 -23.80 -18.26 -31.34
CA HIS A 291 -25.07 -17.83 -30.72
C HIS A 291 -25.41 -16.35 -30.89
N GLY A 292 -24.46 -15.51 -31.32
CA GLY A 292 -24.60 -14.06 -31.23
C GLY A 292 -24.57 -13.55 -29.78
N THR A 293 -24.81 -12.25 -29.57
CA THR A 293 -24.83 -11.64 -28.23
C THR A 293 -26.20 -11.71 -27.55
N GLY A 294 -27.29 -11.62 -28.33
CA GLY A 294 -28.66 -11.51 -27.82
C GLY A 294 -29.12 -12.62 -26.86
N PRO A 295 -28.88 -13.90 -27.12
CA PRO A 295 -29.33 -14.99 -26.24
C PRO A 295 -28.33 -15.33 -25.12
N LEU A 296 -27.19 -14.62 -25.04
CA LEU A 296 -26.16 -14.91 -24.06
C LEU A 296 -26.35 -14.08 -22.81
N GLU A 297 -26.24 -14.77 -21.67
CA GLU A 297 -26.26 -14.20 -20.35
C GLU A 297 -24.89 -14.38 -19.71
N VAL A 298 -24.51 -13.42 -18.90
CA VAL A 298 -23.26 -13.43 -18.17
C VAL A 298 -23.53 -13.29 -16.69
N ARG A 299 -22.97 -14.23 -15.93
CA ARG A 299 -22.95 -14.18 -14.47
C ARG A 299 -21.53 -13.97 -13.96
N LEU A 300 -21.33 -12.92 -13.19
CA LEU A 300 -20.06 -12.57 -12.57
C LEU A 300 -19.88 -13.30 -11.24
N SER A 301 -18.64 -13.55 -10.84
CA SER A 301 -18.32 -14.11 -9.52
C SER A 301 -18.60 -13.13 -8.37
N ARG A 302 -18.69 -11.83 -8.67
CA ARG A 302 -18.90 -10.75 -7.69
C ARG A 302 -19.78 -9.65 -8.29
N PRO A 303 -20.49 -8.88 -7.45
CA PRO A 303 -21.34 -7.80 -7.94
C PRO A 303 -20.50 -6.67 -8.57
N LEU A 304 -21.01 -6.07 -9.65
CA LEU A 304 -20.47 -4.84 -10.23
C LEU A 304 -21.50 -3.71 -10.13
N PRO A 305 -21.07 -2.49 -9.73
CA PRO A 305 -21.95 -1.33 -9.72
C PRO A 305 -22.14 -0.81 -11.16
N ALA A 306 -23.36 -0.75 -11.66
CA ALA A 306 -23.69 -0.21 -12.98
C ALA A 306 -24.99 0.60 -12.91
N ASN A 307 -24.96 1.87 -13.31
CA ASN A 307 -26.12 2.79 -13.33
C ASN A 307 -26.92 2.82 -12.00
N GLY A 308 -26.22 2.95 -10.86
CA GLY A 308 -26.84 2.95 -9.53
C GLY A 308 -27.39 1.59 -9.06
N TRP A 309 -27.26 0.54 -9.87
CA TRP A 309 -27.57 -0.83 -9.51
C TRP A 309 -26.29 -1.61 -9.21
N SER A 310 -26.36 -2.65 -8.37
CA SER A 310 -25.23 -3.54 -8.12
C SER A 310 -25.70 -4.99 -8.17
N GLY A 311 -25.07 -5.81 -9.01
CA GLY A 311 -25.42 -7.21 -9.11
C GLY A 311 -24.49 -8.01 -10.00
N THR A 312 -24.84 -9.28 -10.20
CA THR A 312 -23.96 -10.28 -10.82
C THR A 312 -24.43 -10.75 -12.20
N SER A 313 -25.65 -10.41 -12.62
CA SER A 313 -26.26 -10.92 -13.85
C SER A 313 -26.41 -9.83 -14.90
N PHE A 314 -25.84 -10.06 -16.09
CA PHE A 314 -25.78 -9.11 -17.19
C PHE A 314 -26.12 -9.78 -18.51
N ARG A 315 -26.64 -9.01 -19.46
CA ARG A 315 -26.69 -9.35 -20.89
C ARG A 315 -25.50 -8.73 -21.60
N LEU A 316 -25.12 -9.34 -22.72
CA LEU A 316 -24.05 -8.83 -23.58
C LEU A 316 -24.64 -8.03 -24.73
N VAL A 317 -24.10 -6.84 -24.95
CA VAL A 317 -24.35 -6.04 -26.15
C VAL A 317 -23.00 -5.72 -26.78
N ARG A 318 -22.91 -5.79 -28.11
CA ARG A 318 -21.67 -5.40 -28.78
C ARG A 318 -21.52 -3.89 -28.69
N VAL A 319 -20.31 -3.40 -28.44
CA VAL A 319 -20.05 -1.96 -28.58
C VAL A 319 -20.03 -1.65 -30.08
N ASP A 320 -21.10 -1.00 -30.54
CA ASP A 320 -21.38 -0.70 -31.93
C ASP A 320 -21.15 0.79 -32.22
N GLY A 321 -20.73 1.11 -33.44
CA GLY A 321 -20.34 2.49 -33.81
C GLY A 321 -18.83 2.73 -33.65
N ASP A 322 -18.23 3.36 -34.66
CA ASP A 322 -16.77 3.49 -34.74
C ASP A 322 -16.18 4.36 -33.63
N GLU A 323 -16.83 5.48 -33.29
CA GLU A 323 -16.33 6.39 -32.25
C GLU A 323 -16.37 5.79 -30.85
N GLU A 324 -17.49 5.18 -30.47
CA GLU A 324 -17.66 4.53 -29.16
C GLU A 324 -16.68 3.36 -29.01
N ARG A 325 -16.58 2.53 -30.05
CA ARG A 325 -15.60 1.45 -30.10
C ARG A 325 -14.17 1.97 -29.94
N MET A 326 -13.79 3.06 -30.62
CA MET A 326 -12.45 3.64 -30.47
C MET A 326 -12.19 4.13 -29.04
N ARG A 327 -13.17 4.78 -28.39
CA ARG A 327 -13.04 5.23 -26.99
C ARG A 327 -12.84 4.06 -26.03
N VAL A 328 -13.68 3.03 -26.12
CA VAL A 328 -13.58 1.83 -25.27
C VAL A 328 -12.24 1.12 -25.50
N LEU A 329 -11.81 0.97 -26.75
CA LEU A 329 -10.51 0.36 -27.05
C LEU A 329 -9.34 1.18 -26.51
N ALA A 330 -9.41 2.51 -26.54
CA ALA A 330 -8.41 3.38 -25.93
C ALA A 330 -8.34 3.21 -24.40
N LEU A 331 -9.49 3.00 -23.73
CA LEU A 331 -9.50 2.66 -22.30
C LEU A 331 -8.83 1.32 -22.02
N PHE A 332 -9.07 0.31 -22.86
CA PHE A 332 -8.37 -0.97 -22.74
C PHE A 332 -6.87 -0.81 -22.98
N ASP A 333 -6.46 -0.03 -23.98
CA ASP A 333 -5.03 0.17 -24.28
C ASP A 333 -4.34 0.98 -23.18
N ALA A 334 -5.03 1.93 -22.56
CA ALA A 334 -4.53 2.60 -21.37
C ALA A 334 -4.31 1.60 -20.23
N LYS A 335 -5.34 0.80 -19.88
CA LYS A 335 -5.31 -0.12 -18.73
C LYS A 335 -4.38 -1.33 -18.92
N TYR A 336 -4.34 -1.89 -20.13
CA TYR A 336 -3.67 -3.17 -20.41
C TYR A 336 -2.49 -3.05 -21.38
N GLY A 337 -2.25 -1.86 -21.94
CA GLY A 337 -1.29 -1.65 -23.01
C GLY A 337 -1.89 -1.97 -24.39
N PRO A 338 -1.27 -1.45 -25.47
CA PRO A 338 -1.68 -1.77 -26.83
C PRO A 338 -1.47 -3.26 -27.08
N ARG A 339 -2.46 -3.95 -27.63
CA ARG A 339 -2.25 -5.31 -28.14
C ARG A 339 -1.35 -5.24 -29.37
N ASN A 340 -0.36 -6.13 -29.47
CA ASN A 340 0.35 -6.35 -30.73
C ASN A 340 -0.65 -6.92 -31.75
N VAL A 341 -1.15 -6.04 -32.62
CA VAL A 341 -2.00 -6.39 -33.78
C VAL A 341 -1.15 -7.04 -34.89
N THR A 342 0.18 -7.04 -34.75
CA THR A 342 1.16 -7.62 -35.68
C THR A 342 1.31 -9.13 -35.47
N GLY A 343 0.24 -9.86 -35.81
CA GLY A 343 0.17 -11.32 -35.87
C GLY A 343 -1.25 -11.73 -36.27
N PRO A 344 -1.58 -13.03 -36.41
CA PRO A 344 -2.97 -13.49 -36.59
C PRO A 344 -3.82 -13.30 -35.31
N GLY A 345 -3.56 -12.24 -34.55
CA GLY A 345 -4.29 -11.84 -33.36
C GLY A 345 -5.67 -11.33 -33.76
N ARG A 346 -6.70 -12.05 -33.31
CA ARG A 346 -8.10 -11.67 -33.48
C ARG A 346 -8.32 -10.22 -32.99
N ALA A 347 -9.04 -9.42 -33.79
CA ALA A 347 -9.42 -8.07 -33.41
C ALA A 347 -10.11 -8.07 -32.02
N ARG A 348 -9.79 -7.10 -31.15
CA ARG A 348 -10.41 -7.01 -29.82
C ARG A 348 -11.92 -6.76 -29.99
N ILE A 349 -12.72 -7.67 -29.46
CA ILE A 349 -14.19 -7.55 -29.44
C ILE A 349 -14.55 -6.88 -28.12
N ALA A 350 -15.04 -5.64 -28.16
CA ALA A 350 -15.57 -4.98 -26.97
C ALA A 350 -17.06 -5.30 -26.82
N LEU A 351 -17.45 -5.77 -25.63
CA LEU A 351 -18.84 -6.05 -25.27
C LEU A 351 -19.23 -5.24 -24.05
N ARG A 352 -20.39 -4.60 -24.08
CA ARG A 352 -20.99 -3.90 -22.96
C ARG A 352 -21.82 -4.87 -22.12
N LEU A 353 -21.69 -4.74 -20.80
CA LEU A 353 -22.51 -5.44 -19.81
C LEU A 353 -23.77 -4.61 -19.52
N ILE A 354 -24.95 -5.14 -19.86
CA ILE A 354 -26.24 -4.50 -19.57
C ILE A 354 -26.90 -5.22 -18.39
N PRO A 355 -27.20 -4.53 -17.26
CA PRO A 355 -27.89 -5.15 -16.13
C PRO A 355 -29.18 -5.87 -16.52
N ARG A 356 -29.38 -7.06 -15.97
CA ARG A 356 -30.65 -7.77 -16.12
C ARG A 356 -31.58 -7.38 -14.98
N LEU A 357 -32.46 -6.41 -15.22
CA LEU A 357 -33.40 -5.86 -14.22
C LEU A 357 -34.58 -6.77 -13.88
N GLU A 358 -34.65 -7.99 -14.42
CA GLU A 358 -35.82 -8.89 -14.36
C GLU A 358 -36.10 -9.56 -12.99
N LEU A 359 -35.54 -9.06 -11.88
CA LEU A 359 -35.78 -9.62 -10.54
C LEU A 359 -36.30 -8.63 -9.49
N LEU A 360 -36.59 -7.37 -9.86
CA LEU A 360 -37.21 -6.40 -8.94
C LEU A 360 -38.75 -6.40 -8.97
N SER A 361 -39.38 -7.14 -9.89
CA SER A 361 -40.84 -7.18 -10.04
C SER A 361 -41.52 -8.37 -9.32
N GLY A 362 -40.76 -9.16 -8.55
CA GLY A 362 -41.20 -10.45 -8.00
C GLY A 362 -41.58 -10.48 -6.52
N VAL A 363 -41.55 -9.35 -5.81
CA VAL A 363 -42.14 -9.22 -4.46
C VAL A 363 -43.37 -8.34 -4.58
N GLY A 364 -44.40 -8.88 -5.22
CA GLY A 364 -45.76 -8.38 -5.02
C GLY A 364 -46.24 -8.91 -3.67
N ASP A 365 -46.62 -8.01 -2.76
CA ASP A 365 -47.34 -8.31 -1.54
C ASP A 365 -48.55 -9.23 -1.85
N PRO A 366 -48.62 -10.46 -1.32
CA PRO A 366 -49.85 -11.21 -1.28
C PRO A 366 -50.58 -10.85 0.03
N ALA A 367 -51.14 -9.64 0.11
CA ALA A 367 -51.90 -9.23 1.29
C ALA A 367 -52.93 -8.14 0.95
N ALA A 368 -53.96 -8.48 0.17
CA ALA A 368 -55.25 -7.80 0.19
C ALA A 368 -56.31 -8.62 -0.57
N ASP A 369 -56.54 -9.86 -0.15
CA ASP A 369 -57.82 -10.50 -0.42
C ASP A 369 -58.12 -11.48 0.72
N ASP A 370 -58.75 -10.96 1.78
CA ASP A 370 -59.46 -11.79 2.73
C ASP A 370 -60.55 -10.97 3.44
N GLY A 371 -61.79 -11.47 3.34
CA GLY A 371 -62.76 -11.36 4.44
C GLY A 371 -63.79 -10.23 4.39
N ALA A 372 -64.66 -10.19 3.37
CA ALA A 372 -66.03 -9.68 3.56
C ALA A 372 -66.96 -10.85 3.85
N GLU A 373 -66.96 -11.33 5.10
CA GLU A 373 -67.90 -12.32 5.60
C GLU A 373 -69.10 -11.65 6.28
N VAL A 374 -70.26 -12.16 5.88
CA VAL A 374 -71.61 -11.76 6.25
C VAL A 374 -71.96 -12.31 7.63
N THR A 375 -72.40 -11.46 8.55
CA THR A 375 -73.36 -11.88 9.59
C THR A 375 -74.32 -10.76 9.91
N GLY A 376 -75.61 -11.03 9.72
CA GLY A 376 -76.71 -10.23 10.22
C GLY A 376 -77.23 -10.70 11.58
N THR A 377 -78.16 -9.89 12.08
CA THR A 377 -79.21 -10.13 13.10
C THR A 377 -78.80 -10.33 14.56
N GLY A 378 -79.39 -9.47 15.41
CA GLY A 378 -79.38 -9.49 16.87
C GLY A 378 -79.81 -8.14 17.42
#